data_AF-A0A094PRC4-F1
#
_entry.id   AF-A0A094PRC4-F1
#
_cell.length_a   1.000
_cell.length_b   1.000
_cell.length_c   1.000
_cell.angle_alpha   90.00
_cell.angle_beta   90.00
_cell.angle_gamma   90.00
#
_symmetry.space_group_name_H-M   'P 1'
#
loop_
_entity.id
_entity.type
_entity.pdbx_description
1 polymer ?
#
loop_
_entity_poly.entity_id
_entity_poly.type
_entity_poly.pdbx_seq_one_letter_code
_entity_poly.pdbx_strand_id
1 'polypeptide(L)'
;FRFRNYLEAFLDSREHFGRSLVYALLATLIALLISYPLAYALAFKSGKYKNVLLVLVVAPFFTSFLLRTVAWKQILGEEGFVVPTLRTLGLISDSTTLTSTAGAVVLGMAYNFLPFMTLPLYASIDRIDPRTLEASGDLYANGFTTFRRVTLPLSMPGVVAGTLLTFIPAAGDYVNAELLGGPNNQMIGNVIQSRFLIPDYPTTSALSFTLMAAILIIVLIYIRKAGTDEVV
;
A
#
# COMPACT_ATOMS: atom_id res chain seq x y z
N PHE A 1 -22.50 -17.01 23.53
CA PHE A 1 -21.25 -16.35 23.12
C PHE A 1 -20.06 -17.11 23.67
N ARG A 2 -19.31 -17.84 22.83
CA ARG A 2 -18.10 -18.56 23.25
C ARG A 2 -16.88 -17.68 22.96
N PHE A 3 -16.43 -16.90 23.95
CA PHE A 3 -15.19 -16.11 23.83
C PHE A 3 -13.97 -16.97 23.44
N ARG A 4 -14.01 -18.26 23.75
CA ARG A 4 -13.03 -19.27 23.33
C ARG A 4 -12.82 -19.33 21.81
N ASN A 5 -13.86 -19.08 21.02
CA ASN A 5 -13.79 -19.10 19.55
C ASN A 5 -12.86 -18.02 19.00
N TYR A 6 -12.74 -16.87 19.67
CA TYR A 6 -11.85 -15.78 19.22
C TYR A 6 -10.39 -16.16 19.40
N LEU A 7 -10.07 -16.76 20.54
CA LEU A 7 -8.70 -17.13 20.89
C LEU A 7 -8.23 -18.34 20.06
N GLU A 8 -9.10 -19.34 19.89
CA GLU A 8 -8.84 -20.50 19.03
C GLU A 8 -8.68 -20.08 17.56
N ALA A 9 -9.60 -19.26 17.02
CA ALA A 9 -9.52 -18.81 15.63
C ALA A 9 -8.28 -17.94 15.36
N PHE A 10 -7.89 -17.09 16.31
CA PHE A 10 -6.67 -16.29 16.20
C PHE A 10 -5.40 -17.14 16.20
N LEU A 11 -5.31 -18.09 17.14
CA LEU A 11 -4.14 -18.98 17.23
C LEU A 11 -3.99 -19.84 15.97
N ASP A 12 -5.10 -20.34 15.44
CA ASP A 12 -5.15 -21.14 14.21
C ASP A 12 -4.72 -20.32 12.98
N SER A 13 -5.11 -19.04 12.91
CA SER A 13 -4.84 -18.19 11.74
C SER A 13 -3.66 -17.22 11.91
N ARG A 14 -2.84 -17.37 12.96
CA ARG A 14 -1.78 -16.41 13.33
C ARG A 14 -0.81 -16.07 12.20
N GLU A 15 -0.51 -17.06 11.37
CA GLU A 15 0.42 -16.92 10.25
C GLU A 15 -0.18 -16.05 9.14
N HIS A 16 -1.46 -16.25 8.84
CA HIS A 16 -2.19 -15.44 7.87
C HIS A 16 -2.35 -13.99 8.34
N PHE A 17 -2.55 -13.77 9.64
CA PHE A 17 -2.52 -12.43 10.23
C PHE A 17 -1.15 -11.76 10.05
N GLY A 18 -0.07 -12.45 10.42
CA GLY A 18 1.28 -11.94 10.27
C GLY A 18 1.61 -11.61 8.81
N ARG A 19 1.27 -12.52 7.89
CA ARG A 19 1.48 -12.33 6.44
C ARG A 19 0.70 -11.13 5.91
N SER A 20 -0.57 -10.98 6.29
CA SER A 20 -1.38 -9.83 5.90
C SER A 20 -0.79 -8.49 6.34
N LEU A 21 -0.34 -8.41 7.60
CA LEU A 21 0.27 -7.19 8.12
C LEU A 21 1.61 -6.90 7.44
N VAL A 22 2.44 -7.92 7.21
CA VAL A 22 3.73 -7.78 6.51
C VAL A 22 3.51 -7.35 5.06
N TYR A 23 2.59 -7.97 4.33
CA TYR A 23 2.32 -7.62 2.93
C TYR A 23 1.74 -6.21 2.81
N ALA A 24 0.80 -5.85 3.68
CA ALA A 24 0.26 -4.50 3.73
C ALA A 24 1.32 -3.45 4.05
N LEU A 25 2.20 -3.74 5.01
CA LEU A 25 3.31 -2.85 5.37
C LEU A 25 4.29 -2.69 4.21
N LEU A 26 4.74 -3.78 3.60
CA LEU A 26 5.65 -3.74 2.44
C LEU A 26 5.03 -3.00 1.26
N ALA A 27 3.76 -3.26 0.94
CA ALA A 27 3.04 -2.58 -0.12
C ALA A 27 2.93 -1.06 0.17
N THR A 28 2.65 -0.69 1.43
CA THR A 28 2.56 0.70 1.86
C THR A 28 3.91 1.40 1.79
N LEU A 29 5.00 0.74 2.17
CA LEU A 29 6.36 1.28 2.07
C LEU A 29 6.77 1.48 0.60
N ILE A 30 6.51 0.50 -0.26
CA ILE A 30 6.79 0.63 -1.70
C ILE A 30 5.96 1.75 -2.31
N ALA A 31 4.66 1.80 -2.00
CA ALA A 31 3.78 2.87 -2.44
C ALA A 31 4.29 4.23 -1.96
N LEU A 32 4.68 4.38 -0.70
CA LEU A 32 5.24 5.64 -0.17
C LEU A 32 6.54 6.03 -0.90
N LEU A 33 7.45 5.09 -1.11
CA LEU A 33 8.72 5.34 -1.80
C LEU A 33 8.54 5.81 -3.25
N ILE A 34 7.49 5.34 -3.93
CA ILE A 34 7.17 5.75 -5.30
C ILE A 34 6.32 7.04 -5.32
N SER A 35 5.30 7.10 -4.47
CA SER A 35 4.34 8.20 -4.40
C SER A 35 4.95 9.49 -3.87
N TYR A 36 5.92 9.42 -2.95
CA TYR A 36 6.56 10.63 -2.42
C TYR A 36 7.29 11.45 -3.50
N PRO A 37 8.26 10.90 -4.27
CA PRO A 37 8.92 11.65 -5.33
C PRO A 37 7.94 12.09 -6.43
N LEU A 38 6.94 11.26 -6.73
CA LEU A 38 5.86 11.60 -7.66
C LEU A 38 5.06 12.81 -7.17
N ALA A 39 4.61 12.80 -5.91
CA ALA A 39 3.84 13.89 -5.30
C ALA A 39 4.68 15.18 -5.20
N TYR A 40 5.97 15.07 -4.87
CA TYR A 40 6.89 16.20 -4.87
C TYR A 40 7.04 16.83 -6.26
N ALA A 41 7.19 16.01 -7.31
CA ALA A 41 7.24 16.48 -8.68
C ALA A 41 5.89 17.08 -9.15
N LEU A 42 4.77 16.52 -8.71
CA LEU A 42 3.43 17.04 -8.97
C LEU A 42 3.22 18.43 -8.35
N ALA A 43 3.63 18.61 -7.10
CA ALA A 43 3.47 19.88 -6.38
C ALA A 43 4.39 20.98 -6.93
N PHE A 44 5.70 20.70 -7.08
CA PHE A 44 6.68 21.75 -7.37
C PHE A 44 7.13 21.85 -8.83
N LYS A 45 7.01 20.80 -9.64
CA LYS A 45 7.59 20.76 -11.01
C LYS A 45 6.58 20.71 -12.15
N SER A 46 5.30 20.44 -11.86
CA SER A 46 4.34 20.10 -12.91
C SER A 46 3.68 21.28 -13.61
N GLY A 47 3.77 22.49 -13.05
CA GLY A 47 3.29 23.73 -13.66
C GLY A 47 1.90 23.59 -14.29
N LYS A 48 1.79 23.90 -15.60
CA LYS A 48 0.54 23.81 -16.38
C LYS A 48 0.01 22.38 -16.60
N TYR A 49 0.85 21.35 -16.49
CA TYR A 49 0.48 19.95 -16.74
C TYR A 49 0.01 19.22 -15.48
N LYS A 50 0.02 19.89 -14.33
CA LYS A 50 -0.37 19.38 -13.01
C LYS A 50 -1.68 18.60 -13.03
N ASN A 51 -2.75 19.18 -13.57
CA ASN A 51 -4.06 18.52 -13.62
C ASN A 51 -4.05 17.28 -14.51
N VAL A 52 -3.34 17.31 -15.63
CA VAL A 52 -3.23 16.16 -16.55
C VAL A 52 -2.48 15.01 -15.87
N LEU A 53 -1.36 15.31 -15.21
CA LEU A 53 -0.57 14.30 -14.50
C LEU A 53 -1.34 13.70 -13.32
N LEU A 54 -2.11 14.51 -12.58
CA LEU A 54 -3.01 14.01 -11.53
C LEU A 54 -4.09 13.08 -12.11
N VAL A 55 -4.69 13.44 -13.24
CA VAL A 55 -5.64 12.57 -13.95
C VAL A 55 -4.97 11.27 -14.35
N LEU A 56 -3.72 11.27 -14.84
CA LEU A 56 -3.01 10.04 -15.18
C LEU A 56 -2.74 9.14 -13.96
N VAL A 57 -2.50 9.71 -12.78
CA VAL A 57 -2.35 8.93 -11.54
C VAL A 57 -3.67 8.29 -11.11
N VAL A 58 -4.78 8.99 -11.28
CA VAL A 58 -6.13 8.50 -10.91
C VAL A 58 -6.75 7.66 -12.03
N ALA A 59 -6.29 7.77 -13.28
CA ALA A 59 -6.85 7.08 -14.44
C ALA A 59 -7.04 5.57 -14.24
N PRO A 60 -6.08 4.83 -13.65
CA PRO A 60 -6.25 3.39 -13.40
C PRO A 60 -7.46 3.07 -12.52
N PHE A 61 -7.91 3.99 -11.67
CA PHE A 61 -9.05 3.77 -10.77
C PHE A 61 -10.40 3.71 -11.46
N PHE A 62 -10.52 4.30 -12.64
CA PHE A 62 -11.74 4.17 -13.45
C PHE A 62 -11.93 2.76 -14.00
N THR A 63 -10.89 1.92 -13.94
CA THR A 63 -10.97 0.50 -14.31
C THR A 63 -11.22 -0.39 -13.09
N SER A 64 -11.92 -1.49 -13.31
CA SER A 64 -12.22 -2.47 -12.26
C SER A 64 -10.93 -2.98 -11.61
N PHE A 65 -10.91 -2.97 -10.28
CA PHE A 65 -9.82 -3.51 -9.47
C PHE A 65 -9.52 -4.98 -9.83
N LEU A 66 -10.55 -5.81 -10.03
CA LEU A 66 -10.37 -7.20 -10.45
C LEU A 66 -9.70 -7.31 -11.82
N LEU A 67 -10.15 -6.51 -12.79
CA LEU A 67 -9.57 -6.53 -14.14
C LEU A 67 -8.11 -6.10 -14.14
N ARG A 68 -7.76 -5.08 -13.34
CA ARG A 68 -6.36 -4.66 -13.17
C ARG A 68 -5.49 -5.77 -12.59
N THR A 69 -5.97 -6.46 -11.56
CA THR A 69 -5.23 -7.56 -10.94
C THR A 69 -5.08 -8.76 -11.89
N VAL A 70 -6.11 -9.09 -12.67
CA VAL A 70 -6.01 -10.13 -13.71
C VAL A 70 -5.02 -9.73 -14.81
N ALA A 71 -5.03 -8.47 -15.25
CA ALA A 71 -4.06 -7.97 -16.22
C ALA A 71 -2.61 -8.11 -15.70
N TRP A 72 -2.37 -7.77 -14.43
CA TRP A 72 -1.06 -7.97 -13.80
C TRP A 72 -0.65 -9.44 -13.73
N LYS A 73 -1.59 -10.36 -13.48
CA LYS A 73 -1.33 -11.81 -13.53
C LYS A 73 -0.83 -12.25 -14.90
N GLN A 74 -1.41 -11.70 -15.98
CA GLN A 74 -0.99 -11.98 -17.35
C GLN A 74 0.37 -11.36 -17.66
N ILE A 75 0.61 -10.10 -17.27
CA ILE A 75 1.87 -9.38 -17.50
C ILE A 75 3.06 -10.07 -16.81
N LEU A 76 2.86 -10.56 -15.58
CA LEU A 76 3.87 -11.26 -14.78
C LEU A 76 3.96 -12.77 -15.06
N GLY A 77 3.05 -13.30 -15.88
CA GLY A 77 3.04 -14.70 -16.27
C GLY A 77 4.27 -15.08 -17.09
N GLU A 78 4.51 -16.39 -17.21
CA GLU A 78 5.63 -16.97 -17.96
C GLU A 78 5.74 -16.46 -19.41
N GLU A 79 4.59 -16.32 -20.08
CA GLU A 79 4.47 -15.80 -21.44
C GLU A 79 4.21 -14.28 -21.48
N GLY A 80 4.06 -13.64 -20.31
CA GLY A 80 3.80 -12.22 -20.19
C GLY A 80 5.05 -11.40 -20.44
N PHE A 81 4.93 -10.23 -21.08
CA PHE A 81 6.05 -9.42 -21.56
C PHE A 81 7.22 -9.23 -20.57
N VAL A 82 6.96 -9.19 -19.26
CA VAL A 82 8.00 -8.97 -18.23
C VAL A 82 8.96 -10.14 -18.12
N VAL A 83 8.46 -11.38 -18.04
CA VAL A 83 9.29 -12.56 -17.74
C VAL A 83 10.29 -12.87 -18.87
N PRO A 84 9.89 -12.97 -20.15
CA PRO A 84 10.83 -13.16 -21.26
C PRO A 84 11.84 -12.01 -21.36
N THR A 85 11.42 -10.76 -21.13
CA THR A 85 12.35 -9.61 -21.15
C THR A 85 13.39 -9.69 -20.05
N LEU A 86 13.02 -10.11 -18.84
CA LEU A 86 13.99 -10.30 -17.75
C LEU A 86 14.92 -11.49 -18.02
N ARG A 87 14.43 -12.56 -18.67
CA ARG A 87 15.24 -13.71 -19.08
C ARG A 87 16.23 -13.36 -20.17
N THR A 88 15.83 -12.60 -21.20
CA THR A 88 16.74 -12.16 -22.27
C THR A 88 17.83 -11.23 -21.75
N LEU A 89 17.54 -10.44 -20.71
CA LEU A 89 18.53 -9.62 -20.00
C LEU A 89 19.40 -10.41 -19.01
N GLY A 90 19.12 -11.69 -18.78
CA GLY A 90 19.85 -12.55 -17.84
C GLY A 90 19.63 -12.21 -16.36
N LEU A 91 18.57 -11.45 -16.02
CA LEU A 91 18.27 -11.03 -14.65
C LEU A 91 17.56 -12.12 -13.83
N ILE A 92 16.89 -13.04 -14.51
CA ILE A 92 16.19 -14.17 -13.88
C ILE A 92 16.50 -15.47 -14.64
N SER A 93 16.46 -16.60 -13.93
CA SER A 93 16.65 -17.92 -14.55
C SER A 93 15.36 -18.44 -15.20
N ASP A 94 15.50 -19.41 -16.10
CA ASP A 94 14.36 -20.04 -16.79
C ASP A 94 13.37 -20.74 -15.85
N SER A 95 13.81 -21.11 -14.64
CA SER A 95 12.97 -21.75 -13.63
C SER A 95 12.33 -20.76 -12.65
N THR A 96 12.68 -19.47 -12.71
CA THR A 96 12.14 -18.45 -11.80
C THR A 96 10.74 -18.01 -12.27
N THR A 97 9.74 -18.30 -11.45
CA THR A 97 8.35 -17.84 -11.64
C THR A 97 8.13 -16.53 -10.89
N LEU A 98 7.67 -15.48 -11.57
CA LEU A 98 7.28 -14.22 -10.91
C LEU A 98 5.87 -14.28 -10.33
N THR A 99 4.94 -14.92 -11.05
CA THR A 99 3.56 -15.17 -10.58
C THR A 99 3.54 -16.21 -9.44
N SER A 100 2.49 -16.17 -8.62
CA SER A 100 2.29 -17.05 -7.46
C SER A 100 3.30 -16.84 -6.34
N THR A 101 3.96 -15.69 -6.30
CA THR A 101 4.95 -15.32 -5.28
C THR A 101 4.44 -14.22 -4.35
N ALA A 102 5.05 -14.11 -3.16
CA ALA A 102 4.82 -13.00 -2.25
C ALA A 102 5.12 -11.64 -2.93
N GLY A 103 6.16 -11.59 -3.76
CA GLY A 103 6.56 -10.37 -4.49
C GLY A 103 5.48 -9.88 -5.44
N ALA A 104 4.86 -10.78 -6.22
CA ALA A 104 3.76 -10.41 -7.12
C ALA A 104 2.55 -9.86 -6.35
N VAL A 105 2.20 -10.45 -5.21
CA VAL A 105 1.10 -9.97 -4.35
C VAL A 105 1.41 -8.57 -3.84
N VAL A 106 2.58 -8.37 -3.23
CA VAL A 106 2.98 -7.07 -2.66
C VAL A 106 3.08 -5.98 -3.72
N LEU A 107 3.63 -6.27 -4.91
CA LEU A 107 3.71 -5.30 -6.00
C LEU A 107 2.34 -4.97 -6.58
N GLY A 108 1.47 -5.98 -6.73
CA GLY A 108 0.08 -5.78 -7.15
C GLY A 108 -0.70 -4.89 -6.18
N MET A 109 -0.54 -5.13 -4.87
CA MET A 109 -1.11 -4.27 -3.82
C MET A 109 -0.55 -2.85 -3.90
N ALA A 110 0.78 -2.69 -3.99
CA ALA A 110 1.43 -1.38 -4.06
C ALA A 110 0.92 -0.57 -5.27
N TYR A 111 0.80 -1.18 -6.45
CA TYR A 111 0.23 -0.55 -7.64
C TYR A 111 -1.24 -0.16 -7.44
N ASN A 112 -2.05 -1.09 -6.92
CA ASN A 112 -3.48 -0.86 -6.76
C ASN A 112 -3.79 0.27 -5.77
N PHE A 113 -2.98 0.41 -4.73
CA PHE A 113 -3.18 1.43 -3.70
C PHE A 113 -2.30 2.69 -3.88
N LEU A 114 -1.52 2.77 -4.96
CA LEU A 114 -0.60 3.89 -5.23
C LEU A 114 -1.32 5.27 -5.21
N PRO A 115 -2.49 5.45 -5.84
CA PRO A 115 -3.18 6.74 -5.82
C PRO A 115 -3.70 7.14 -4.43
N PHE A 116 -4.07 6.18 -3.58
CA PHE A 116 -4.45 6.47 -2.19
C PHE A 116 -3.28 6.99 -1.35
N MET A 117 -2.04 6.61 -1.70
CA MET A 117 -0.83 7.18 -1.11
C MET A 117 -0.49 8.54 -1.74
N THR A 118 -0.55 8.64 -3.07
CA THR A 118 -0.12 9.85 -3.80
C THR A 118 -1.01 11.05 -3.52
N LEU A 119 -2.34 10.89 -3.48
CA LEU A 119 -3.25 12.03 -3.38
C LEU A 119 -3.12 12.82 -2.07
N PRO A 120 -3.12 12.19 -0.87
CA PRO A 120 -2.91 12.91 0.38
C PRO A 120 -1.51 13.53 0.49
N LEU A 121 -0.48 12.81 0.03
CA LEU A 121 0.89 13.33 -0.03
C LEU A 121 0.95 14.60 -0.89
N TYR A 122 0.42 14.53 -2.10
CA TYR A 122 0.36 15.67 -3.00
C TYR A 122 -0.42 16.83 -2.38
N ALA A 123 -1.60 16.57 -1.77
CA ALA A 123 -2.39 17.62 -1.14
C ALA A 123 -1.67 18.33 0.01
N SER A 124 -0.87 17.62 0.80
CA SER A 124 -0.04 18.23 1.85
C SER A 124 1.16 18.98 1.29
N ILE A 125 1.88 18.40 0.32
CA ILE A 125 3.07 19.03 -0.26
C ILE A 125 2.69 20.29 -1.06
N ASP A 126 1.58 20.26 -1.79
CA ASP A 126 1.10 21.40 -2.60
C ASP A 126 0.67 22.61 -1.76
N ARG A 127 0.41 22.40 -0.46
CA ARG A 127 0.11 23.48 0.50
C ARG A 127 1.36 24.15 1.07
N ILE A 128 2.55 23.59 0.85
CA ILE A 128 3.80 24.18 1.34
C ILE A 128 4.09 25.45 0.54
N ASP A 129 4.19 26.60 1.22
CA ASP A 129 4.56 27.86 0.59
C ASP A 129 5.98 27.76 0.00
N PRO A 130 6.18 27.97 -1.32
CA PRO A 130 7.51 27.96 -1.95
C PRO A 130 8.54 28.86 -1.26
N ARG A 131 8.11 29.95 -0.62
CA ARG A 131 8.99 30.86 0.13
C ARG A 131 9.71 30.19 1.29
N THR A 132 9.11 29.15 1.87
CA THR A 132 9.77 28.36 2.95
C THR A 132 10.97 27.57 2.42
N LEU A 133 10.93 27.16 1.14
CA LEU A 133 12.05 26.49 0.48
C LEU A 133 13.13 27.51 0.11
N GLU A 134 12.76 28.69 -0.39
CA GLU A 134 13.68 29.79 -0.69
C GLU A 134 14.43 30.26 0.57
N ALA A 135 13.72 30.46 1.68
CA ALA A 135 14.32 30.86 2.96
C ALA A 135 15.34 29.84 3.49
N SER A 136 15.15 28.54 3.20
CA SER A 136 16.16 27.54 3.55
C SER A 136 17.44 27.72 2.72
N GLY A 137 17.32 28.14 1.46
CA GLY A 137 18.44 28.48 0.59
C GLY A 137 19.20 29.72 1.07
N ASP A 138 18.48 30.73 1.58
CA ASP A 138 19.09 31.92 2.21
C ASP A 138 19.93 31.58 3.44
N LEU A 139 19.55 30.52 4.16
CA LEU A 139 20.32 29.94 5.28
C LEU A 139 21.42 28.97 4.82
N TYR A 140 21.78 28.98 3.53
CA TYR A 140 22.78 28.11 2.91
C TYR A 140 22.46 26.60 3.03
N ALA A 141 21.19 26.23 3.19
CA ALA A 141 20.80 24.82 3.18
C ALA A 141 20.91 24.23 1.76
N ASN A 142 21.48 23.03 1.65
CA ASN A 142 21.45 22.26 0.41
C ASN A 142 20.09 21.55 0.24
N GLY A 143 19.76 21.11 -0.98
CA GLY A 143 18.46 20.51 -1.29
C GLY A 143 18.08 19.30 -0.43
N PHE A 144 19.04 18.48 -0.01
CA PHE A 144 18.79 17.37 0.93
C PHE A 144 18.43 17.87 2.34
N THR A 145 19.09 18.94 2.79
CA THR A 145 18.80 19.58 4.08
C THR A 145 17.44 20.24 4.06
N THR A 146 17.10 20.97 3.00
CA THR A 146 15.76 21.55 2.78
C THR A 146 14.69 20.47 2.78
N PHE A 147 14.90 19.39 2.02
CA PHE A 147 13.98 18.25 2.02
C PHE A 147 13.77 17.68 3.42
N ARG A 148 14.85 17.32 4.12
CA ARG A 148 14.77 16.62 5.41
C ARG A 148 14.23 17.50 6.54
N ARG A 149 14.54 18.80 6.53
CA ARG A 149 14.20 19.72 7.63
C ARG A 149 12.97 20.59 7.37
N VAL A 150 12.56 20.78 6.12
CA VAL A 150 11.42 21.64 5.75
C VAL A 150 10.33 20.81 5.08
N THR A 151 10.61 20.23 3.91
CA THR A 151 9.59 19.53 3.12
C THR A 151 9.02 18.31 3.84
N LEU A 152 9.88 17.44 4.36
CA LEU A 152 9.47 16.19 4.98
C LEU A 152 8.59 16.43 6.21
N PRO A 153 8.99 17.24 7.21
CA PRO A 153 8.14 17.57 8.36
C PRO A 153 6.80 18.19 7.96
N LEU A 154 6.79 19.18 7.06
CA LEU A 154 5.54 19.83 6.61
C LEU A 154 4.62 18.89 5.81
N SER A 155 5.19 17.86 5.18
CA SER A 155 4.42 16.83 4.46
C SER A 155 3.91 15.69 5.35
N MET A 156 4.32 15.62 6.63
CA MET A 156 4.00 14.50 7.51
C MET A 156 2.50 14.20 7.65
N PRO A 157 1.59 15.20 7.74
CA PRO A 157 0.16 14.92 7.77
C PRO A 157 -0.31 14.13 6.54
N GLY A 158 0.25 14.43 5.36
CA GLY A 158 -0.02 13.73 4.11
C GLY A 158 0.58 12.32 4.07
N VAL A 159 1.77 12.14 4.64
CA VAL A 159 2.39 10.81 4.80
C VAL A 159 1.53 9.93 5.71
N VAL A 160 1.07 10.47 6.83
CA VAL A 160 0.21 9.75 7.80
C VAL A 160 -1.14 9.40 7.16
N ALA A 161 -1.78 10.35 6.48
CA ALA A 161 -3.05 10.09 5.80
C ALA A 161 -2.90 9.05 4.67
N GLY A 162 -1.88 9.20 3.82
CA GLY A 162 -1.62 8.26 2.72
C GLY A 162 -1.28 6.86 3.21
N THR A 163 -0.43 6.73 4.22
CA THR A 163 -0.09 5.43 4.81
C THR A 163 -1.31 4.73 5.40
N LEU A 164 -2.19 5.44 6.10
CA LEU A 164 -3.43 4.86 6.63
C LEU A 164 -4.39 4.43 5.51
N LEU A 165 -4.60 5.29 4.51
CA LEU A 165 -5.49 5.02 3.39
C LEU A 165 -5.01 3.87 2.49
N THR A 166 -3.71 3.58 2.49
CA THR A 166 -3.14 2.42 1.79
C THR A 166 -3.09 1.18 2.68
N PHE A 167 -2.61 1.28 3.92
CA PHE A 167 -2.35 0.14 4.80
C PHE A 167 -3.63 -0.58 5.24
N ILE A 168 -4.68 0.17 5.61
CA ILE A 168 -5.93 -0.39 6.12
C ILE A 168 -6.59 -1.34 5.10
N PRO A 169 -6.88 -0.91 3.85
CA PRO A 169 -7.47 -1.80 2.86
C PRO A 169 -6.49 -2.88 2.41
N ALA A 170 -5.18 -2.59 2.34
CA ALA A 170 -4.17 -3.56 1.98
C ALA A 170 -4.11 -4.74 2.97
N ALA A 171 -4.29 -4.51 4.28
CA ALA A 171 -4.27 -5.58 5.28
C ALA A 171 -5.39 -6.62 5.09
N GLY A 172 -6.53 -6.21 4.53
CA GLY A 172 -7.68 -7.06 4.23
C GLY A 172 -7.75 -7.57 2.78
N ASP A 173 -6.78 -7.24 1.94
CA ASP A 173 -6.83 -7.52 0.50
C ASP A 173 -6.60 -9.01 0.21
N TYR A 174 -7.69 -9.73 0.01
CA TYR A 174 -7.66 -11.14 -0.36
C TYR A 174 -7.53 -11.36 -1.87
N VAL A 175 -7.93 -10.38 -2.70
CA VAL A 175 -8.01 -10.53 -4.16
C VAL A 175 -6.61 -10.59 -4.77
N ASN A 176 -5.71 -9.69 -4.36
CA ASN A 176 -4.33 -9.72 -4.86
C ASN A 176 -3.65 -11.02 -4.44
N ALA A 177 -3.87 -11.48 -3.21
CA ALA A 177 -3.34 -12.76 -2.73
C ALA A 177 -3.91 -13.97 -3.48
N GLU A 178 -5.19 -13.95 -3.85
CA GLU A 178 -5.85 -15.04 -4.57
C GLU A 178 -5.46 -15.08 -6.06
N LEU A 179 -5.37 -13.92 -6.70
CA LEU A 179 -5.14 -13.85 -8.15
C LEU A 179 -3.65 -13.90 -8.51
N LEU A 180 -2.80 -13.21 -7.74
CA LEU A 180 -1.36 -13.10 -7.99
C LEU A 180 -0.51 -14.02 -7.12
N GLY A 181 -1.05 -14.44 -5.97
CA GLY A 181 -0.38 -15.32 -5.03
C GLY A 181 -0.58 -16.80 -5.33
N GLY A 182 0.09 -17.63 -4.54
CA GLY A 182 -0.06 -19.09 -4.55
C GLY A 182 -0.65 -19.57 -3.22
N PRO A 183 -0.81 -20.89 -3.03
CA PRO A 183 -1.40 -21.45 -1.81
C PRO A 183 -0.71 -20.99 -0.52
N ASN A 184 0.61 -20.80 -0.57
CA ASN A 184 1.41 -20.36 0.58
C ASN A 184 1.38 -18.83 0.81
N ASN A 185 0.71 -18.06 -0.05
CA ASN A 185 0.62 -16.60 0.03
C ASN A 185 -0.73 -16.11 0.53
N GLN A 186 -1.60 -17.01 1.00
CA GLN A 186 -2.92 -16.67 1.50
C GLN A 186 -2.84 -15.73 2.71
N MET A 187 -3.61 -14.66 2.63
CA MET A 187 -3.81 -13.65 3.65
C MET A 187 -5.03 -13.98 4.51
N ILE A 188 -5.18 -13.30 5.65
CA ILE A 188 -6.32 -13.52 6.54
C ILE A 188 -7.66 -13.29 5.83
N GLY A 189 -7.71 -12.35 4.88
CA GLY A 189 -8.89 -12.10 4.07
C GLY A 189 -9.33 -13.32 3.26
N ASN A 190 -8.37 -14.11 2.72
CA ASN A 190 -8.68 -15.36 2.02
C ASN A 190 -9.30 -16.39 2.97
N VAL A 191 -8.77 -16.50 4.19
CA VAL A 191 -9.31 -17.42 5.21
C VAL A 191 -10.72 -17.02 5.60
N ILE A 192 -10.96 -15.73 5.87
CA ILE A 192 -12.28 -15.17 6.19
C ILE A 192 -13.26 -15.47 5.04
N GLN A 193 -12.85 -15.20 3.80
CA GLN A 193 -13.70 -15.47 2.64
C GLN A 193 -14.02 -16.95 2.47
N SER A 194 -13.03 -17.83 2.60
CA SER A 194 -13.24 -19.28 2.46
C SER A 194 -14.20 -19.84 3.52
N ARG A 195 -14.10 -19.38 4.78
CA ARG A 195 -15.01 -19.75 5.88
C ARG A 195 -16.36 -19.03 5.84
N PHE A 196 -16.49 -17.98 5.03
CA PHE A 196 -17.79 -17.39 4.74
C PHE A 196 -18.54 -18.22 3.70
N LEU A 197 -17.83 -18.69 2.66
CA LEU A 197 -18.40 -19.53 1.59
C LEU A 197 -18.78 -20.92 2.09
N ILE A 198 -17.99 -21.49 3.02
CA ILE A 198 -18.37 -22.69 3.78
C ILE A 198 -19.01 -22.18 5.07
N PRO A 199 -20.36 -22.16 5.22
CA PRO A 199 -21.12 -21.29 6.15
C PRO A 199 -20.80 -21.43 7.66
N ASP A 200 -19.56 -21.11 8.05
CA ASP A 200 -19.03 -21.05 9.40
C ASP A 200 -19.01 -19.58 9.85
N TYR A 201 -20.22 -19.01 9.93
CA TYR A 201 -20.43 -17.63 10.34
C TYR A 201 -19.85 -17.29 11.73
N PRO A 202 -19.90 -18.19 12.74
CA PRO A 202 -19.31 -17.89 14.05
C PRO A 202 -17.80 -17.65 13.99
N THR A 203 -17.05 -18.52 13.30
CA THR A 203 -15.59 -18.36 13.18
C THR A 203 -15.24 -17.19 12.26
N THR A 204 -15.97 -17.03 11.16
CA THR A 204 -15.78 -15.92 10.22
C THR A 204 -15.98 -14.56 10.89
N SER A 205 -17.03 -14.42 11.72
CA SER A 205 -17.27 -13.21 12.49
C SER A 205 -16.13 -12.95 13.48
N ALA A 206 -15.70 -13.98 14.20
CA ALA A 206 -14.60 -13.86 15.16
C ALA A 206 -13.29 -13.40 14.51
N LEU A 207 -12.93 -13.96 13.35
CA LEU A 207 -11.74 -13.56 12.58
C LEU A 207 -11.85 -12.11 12.07
N SER A 208 -12.99 -11.71 11.52
CA SER A 208 -13.22 -10.35 11.03
C SER A 208 -13.12 -9.30 12.14
N PHE A 209 -13.75 -9.55 13.30
CA PHE A 209 -13.66 -8.65 14.45
C PHE A 209 -12.24 -8.59 15.01
N THR A 210 -11.52 -9.71 15.04
CA THR A 210 -10.13 -9.75 15.51
C THR A 210 -9.20 -8.96 14.59
N LEU A 211 -9.37 -9.09 13.27
CA LEU A 211 -8.63 -8.30 12.29
C LEU A 211 -8.92 -6.81 12.41
N MET A 212 -10.20 -6.45 12.51
CA MET A 212 -10.60 -5.06 12.70
C MET A 212 -9.99 -4.47 13.98
N ALA A 213 -10.04 -5.20 15.10
CA ALA A 213 -9.43 -4.79 16.35
C ALA A 213 -7.90 -4.64 16.23
N ALA A 214 -7.23 -5.59 15.58
CA ALA A 214 -5.78 -5.52 15.35
C ALA A 214 -5.39 -4.30 14.50
N ILE A 215 -6.08 -4.05 13.40
CA ILE A 215 -5.87 -2.87 12.55
C ILE A 215 -6.11 -1.59 13.36
N LEU A 216 -7.21 -1.51 14.12
CA LEU A 216 -7.56 -0.35 14.93
C LEU A 216 -6.48 -0.06 15.99
N ILE A 217 -5.97 -1.08 16.69
CA ILE A 217 -4.87 -0.93 17.66
C ILE A 217 -3.62 -0.39 16.96
N ILE A 218 -3.24 -0.96 15.82
CA ILE A 218 -2.06 -0.52 15.05
C ILE A 218 -2.23 0.94 14.61
N VAL A 219 -3.41 1.30 14.08
CA VAL A 219 -3.73 2.66 13.63
C VAL A 219 -3.70 3.65 14.80
N LEU A 220 -4.29 3.32 15.95
CA LEU A 220 -4.27 4.19 17.12
C LEU A 220 -2.85 4.42 17.64
N ILE A 221 -2.02 3.37 17.68
CA ILE A 221 -0.60 3.49 18.07
C ILE A 221 0.15 4.35 17.06
N TYR A 222 -0.10 4.14 15.76
CA TYR A 222 0.54 4.89 14.69
C TYR A 222 0.19 6.38 14.75
N ILE A 223 -1.10 6.73 14.84
CA ILE A 223 -1.57 8.12 14.95
C ILE A 223 -1.00 8.79 16.20
N ARG A 224 -1.04 8.12 17.36
CA ARG A 224 -0.47 8.66 18.61
C ARG A 224 1.02 8.96 18.49
N LYS A 225 1.78 8.09 17.81
CA LYS A 225 3.22 8.30 17.59
C LYS A 225 3.51 9.36 16.52
N ALA A 226 2.61 9.53 15.56
CA ALA A 226 2.77 10.48 14.48
C ALA A 226 2.56 11.95 14.90
N GLY A 227 2.15 12.20 16.16
CA GLY A 227 2.03 13.55 16.72
C GLY A 227 0.73 14.22 16.29
N THR A 228 -0.31 14.06 17.10
CA THR A 228 -1.61 14.73 16.96
C THR A 228 -1.56 16.16 17.52
N ASP A 229 -0.61 16.97 17.07
CA ASP A 229 -0.58 18.41 17.44
C ASP A 229 -1.19 19.31 16.34
N GLU A 230 -1.51 18.76 15.15
CA GLU A 230 -2.10 19.53 14.03
C GLU A 230 -3.40 18.92 13.43
N VAL A 231 -4.01 17.92 14.08
CA VAL A 231 -5.23 17.26 13.56
C VAL A 231 -6.51 17.62 14.33
N VAL A 232 -6.50 18.74 15.06
CA VAL A 232 -7.69 19.31 15.72
C VAL A 232 -7.82 20.79 15.37
#